data_AF-A0A821DJV1-F1
#
_entry.id   AF-A0A821DJV1-F1
#
_cell.length_a   1.000
_cell.length_b   1.000
_cell.length_c   1.000
_cell.angle_alpha   90.00
_cell.angle_beta   90.00
_cell.angle_gamma   90.00
#
_symmetry.space_group_name_H-M   'P 1'
#
loop_
_entity.id
_entity.type
_entity.pdbx_description
1 polymer ?
#
loop_
_entity_poly.entity_id
_entity_poly.type
_entity_poly.pdbx_seq_one_letter_code
_entity_poly.pdbx_strand_id
1 'polypeptide(L)' 'LKVFDKEQNGSISSAELRHLLTNLGERLSDEEVEQLLSGFEDKNGLINYEDWIRKLLRN' A
#
# COMPACT_ATOMS: atom_id res chain seq x y z
N LEU A 1 -1.56 4.37 -9.03
CA LEU A 1 -0.32 4.04 -8.28
C LEU A 1 0.88 4.84 -8.77
N LYS A 2 1.22 4.84 -10.08
CA LYS A 2 2.28 5.71 -10.63
C LYS A 2 2.12 7.23 -10.39
N VAL A 3 0.90 7.70 -10.09
CA VAL A 3 0.64 9.10 -9.72
C VAL A 3 1.13 9.43 -8.30
N PHE A 4 1.27 8.41 -7.44
CA PHE A 4 1.69 8.53 -6.04
C PHE A 4 3.17 8.18 -5.86
N ASP A 5 3.68 7.28 -6.69
CA ASP A 5 5.11 6.96 -6.79
C ASP A 5 5.86 8.05 -7.58
N LYS A 6 6.11 9.19 -6.91
CA LYS A 6 6.79 10.36 -7.50
C LYS A 6 8.21 10.03 -7.97
N GLU A 7 8.87 9.13 -7.25
CA GLU A 7 10.26 8.72 -7.49
C GLU A 7 10.35 7.57 -8.52
N GLN A 8 9.21 7.02 -8.96
CA GLN A 8 9.10 5.88 -9.87
C GLN A 8 9.94 4.67 -9.45
N ASN A 9 10.06 4.45 -8.14
CA ASN A 9 10.89 3.40 -7.56
C ASN A 9 10.07 2.19 -7.09
N GLY A 10 8.76 2.17 -7.34
CA GLY A 10 7.86 1.10 -6.92
C GLY A 10 7.47 1.17 -5.45
N SER A 11 7.78 2.27 -4.76
CA SER A 11 7.45 2.48 -3.34
C SER A 11 6.62 3.74 -3.15
N ILE A 12 5.68 3.69 -2.21
CA ILE A 12 4.89 4.86 -1.77
C ILE A 12 4.80 4.87 -0.24
N SER A 13 4.38 5.98 0.35
CA SER A 13 4.16 6.03 1.79
C SER A 13 3.01 5.11 2.21
N SER A 14 3.13 4.49 3.38
CA SER A 14 2.06 3.69 3.99
C SER A 14 0.77 4.49 4.14
N ALA A 15 0.87 5.77 4.50
CA ALA A 15 -0.24 6.70 4.61
C ALA A 15 -0.97 6.93 3.28
N GLU A 16 -0.25 7.15 2.18
CA GLU A 16 -0.87 7.31 0.85
C GLU A 16 -1.51 6.01 0.37
N LEU A 17 -0.87 4.86 0.60
CA LEU A 17 -1.45 3.57 0.27
C LEU A 17 -2.72 3.31 1.08
N ARG A 18 -2.74 3.66 2.37
CA ARG A 18 -3.92 3.56 3.25
C ARG A 18 -5.07 4.42 2.75
N HIS A 19 -4.78 5.68 2.39
CA HIS A 19 -5.75 6.58 1.76
C HIS A 19 -6.26 6.05 0.42
N LEU A 20 -5.42 5.38 -0.37
CA LEU A 20 -5.87 4.79 -1.62
C LEU A 20 -6.81 3.61 -1.36
N LEU A 21 -6.41 2.67 -0.52
CA LEU A 21 -7.19 1.45 -0.25
C LEU A 21 -8.56 1.74 0.39
N THR A 22 -8.65 2.76 1.25
CA THR A 22 -9.92 3.22 1.81
C THR A 22 -10.83 3.93 0.80
N ASN A 23 -10.27 4.50 -0.30
CA ASN A 23 -11.03 5.27 -1.30
C ASN A 23 -11.28 4.54 -2.63
N LEU A 24 -10.55 3.48 -2.98
CA LEU A 24 -10.52 2.95 -4.35
C LEU A 24 -11.68 2.02 -4.75
N GLY A 25 -12.58 1.59 -3.85
CA GLY A 25 -13.82 0.96 -4.34
C GLY A 25 -14.60 0.07 -3.40
N GLU A 26 -13.96 -0.63 -2.45
CA GLU A 26 -14.65 -1.41 -1.42
C GLU A 26 -14.06 -1.03 -0.07
N ARG A 27 -14.94 -0.75 0.90
CA ARG A 27 -14.60 -0.22 2.22
C ARG A 27 -13.79 -1.24 3.02
N LEU A 28 -12.51 -1.39 2.72
CA LEU A 28 -11.58 -1.93 3.68
C LEU A 28 -11.63 -0.98 4.87
N SER A 29 -11.94 -1.52 6.04
CA SER A 29 -11.87 -0.72 7.25
C SER A 29 -10.42 -0.31 7.49
N ASP A 30 -10.25 0.77 8.23
CA ASP A 30 -8.93 1.21 8.67
C ASP A 30 -8.14 0.07 9.32
N GLU A 31 -8.81 -0.84 10.04
CA GLU A 31 -8.20 -1.99 10.70
C GLU A 31 -7.75 -3.06 9.69
N GLU A 32 -8.55 -3.34 8.67
CA GLU A 32 -8.18 -4.29 7.61
C GLU A 32 -6.98 -3.76 6.82
N VAL A 33 -6.96 -2.47 6.52
CA VAL A 33 -5.82 -1.83 5.86
C VAL A 33 -4.59 -1.87 6.76
N GLU A 34 -4.72 -1.57 8.06
CA GLU A 34 -3.62 -1.69 9.02
C GLU A 34 -3.02 -3.10 9.00
N GLN A 35 -3.87 -4.14 9.02
CA GLN A 35 -3.40 -5.53 8.98
C GLN A 35 -2.72 -5.89 7.65
N LEU A 36 -3.24 -5.39 6.53
CA LEU A 36 -2.67 -5.64 5.21
C LEU A 36 -1.31 -4.96 4.99
N LEU A 37 -1.10 -3.79 5.62
CA LEU A 37 0.13 -3.01 5.51
C LEU A 37 1.15 -3.38 6.59
N SER A 38 0.69 -3.95 7.72
CA SER A 38 1.56 -4.40 8.81
C SER A 38 2.57 -5.45 8.31
N GLY A 39 3.86 -5.15 8.49
CA GLY A 39 4.96 -6.00 8.04
C GLY A 39 5.41 -5.78 6.59
N PHE A 40 4.79 -4.87 5.85
CA PHE A 40 5.24 -4.44 4.52
C PHE A 40 5.94 -3.07 4.53
N GLU A 41 5.77 -2.33 5.61
CA GLU A 41 6.41 -1.04 5.84
C GLU A 41 7.90 -1.19 6.21
N ASP A 42 8.75 -0.40 5.58
CA ASP A 42 10.17 -0.33 5.88
C ASP A 42 10.47 0.61 7.08
N LYS A 43 11.75 0.79 7.41
CA LYS A 43 12.18 1.66 8.51
C LYS A 43 11.87 3.15 8.30
N ASN A 44 11.48 3.54 7.09
CA ASN A 44 11.20 4.92 6.67
C ASN A 44 9.71 5.18 6.48
N GLY A 45 8.85 4.20 6.73
CA GLY A 45 7.42 4.33 6.51
C GLY A 45 6.98 4.13 5.04
N LEU A 46 7.84 3.52 4.23
CA LEU A 46 7.58 3.27 2.82
C LEU A 46 7.17 1.81 2.59
N ILE A 47 6.27 1.62 1.63
CA ILE A 47 5.77 0.31 1.22
C ILE A 47 6.08 0.13 -0.26
N ASN A 48 6.75 -0.98 -0.58
CA ASN A 48 6.87 -1.45 -1.95
C ASN A 48 5.51 -2.03 -2.38
N TYR A 49 4.70 -1.18 -3.02
CA TYR A 49 3.34 -1.54 -3.42
C TYR A 49 3.35 -2.56 -4.56
N GLU A 50 4.39 -2.61 -5.40
CA GLU A 50 4.48 -3.60 -6.47
C GLU A 50 4.63 -5.02 -5.89
N ASP A 51 5.52 -5.19 -4.92
CA ASP A 51 5.71 -6.47 -4.24
C ASP A 51 4.49 -6.87 -3.41
N TRP A 52 3.85 -5.90 -2.76
CA TRP A 52 2.60 -6.12 -2.03
C TRP A 52 1.48 -6.60 -2.96
N ILE A 53 1.23 -5.91 -4.10
CA ILE A 53 0.24 -6.32 -5.10
C ILE A 53 0.57 -7.69 -5.68
N ARG A 54 1.85 -7.97 -5.98
CA ARG A 54 2.29 -9.29 -6.49
C ARG A 54 2.00 -10.42 -5.50
N LYS A 55 2.16 -10.16 -4.20
CA LYS A 55 1.81 -11.12 -3.14
C LYS A 55 0.30 -11.30 -3.02
N LEU A 56 -0.48 -10.22 -3.13
CA LEU A 56 -1.95 -10.26 -3.11
C LEU A 56 -2.55 -11.03 -4.29
N LEU A 57 -2.05 -10.80 -5.51
CA LEU A 57 -2.53 -11.43 -6.74
C LEU A 57 -2.06 -12.89 -6.92
N ARG A 58 -1.17 -13.38 -6.07
CA ARG A 58 -0.69 -14.78 -6.10
C ARG A 58 -1.54 -15.74 -5.27
N ASN A 59 -2.62 -15.26 -4.66
CA ASN A 59 -3.57 -16.05 -3.88
C ASN A 59 -4.84 -16.34 -4.69
#